data_AF-A0A951CTH2-F1
#
_entry.id   AF-A0A951CTH2-F1
#
_cell.length_a   1.000
_cell.length_b   1.000
_cell.length_c   1.000
_cell.angle_alpha   90.00
_cell.angle_beta   90.00
_cell.angle_gamma   90.00
#
_symmetry.space_group_name_H-M   'P 1'
#
loop_
_entity.id
_entity.type
_entity.pdbx_description
1 polymer ?
#
loop_
_entity_poly.entity_id
_entity_poly.type
_entity_poly.pdbx_seq_one_letter_code
_entity_poly.pdbx_strand_id
1 'polypeptide(L)'
;MSYCLFAAISFAQQKPGVPGVQAPMAFLIPEAQYNIEANGVKGNPDWLAITDDSVWTNSMRTDMIFRMDPKTDKVVAAVPVSRPCSGFAVAAGTLWSPSCGEKVIYRIDLKTNEVVAKVPVGPANNEGGIAFGAGSAWMPSDPKGVVSRIDPATNKVIAEIAVPPDSFTAVFNYGRVWVSSTAKSVVSVIHPVTNKVIAEIPVGPNPRFMAAGEGYVWTLNQGSGTVTKIDPRSMKAMATIDVGVPGTGGDIAAGEGALWVTQKTIPISRIDPITNKVTAQLYGPGGDAMRIGHGYVWLSNGKEARVWRFLPQKVVAAGPHSWTIDAQRADLDGDGKPDVLVEDLVTFIPGEPVTVHMKPLGAGTEFTLKTELNGKKSELRFTRSGDEFTAKLAATEPRWIHYSVCVTGTAQCSPELVVASPTTTNAYATGQVKFVPADFMVPPPPSVGEYTWNILEPEILDQDYAALIHVAGRSEPMKIAKGEDYGELKRHRWEFQHLTSFAYGVLTADGTEEVACVYINPSKKEGYDATVRLLMTDRGVNEGLEPVLLENVREWVKTRWPFTRVAFPGEEGQ
;
A
#
# COMPACT_ATOMS: atom_id res chain seq x y z
N MET A 1 -23.51 -33.87 -43.30
CA MET A 1 -23.48 -32.55 -42.63
C MET A 1 -22.94 -32.78 -41.24
N SER A 2 -21.67 -32.44 -41.02
CA SER A 2 -20.97 -32.59 -39.75
C SER A 2 -21.52 -31.61 -38.70
N TYR A 3 -21.80 -32.11 -37.50
CA TYR A 3 -21.92 -31.28 -36.31
C TYR A 3 -20.51 -30.90 -35.83
N CYS A 4 -20.16 -29.62 -35.93
CA CYS A 4 -18.97 -29.08 -35.26
C CYS A 4 -19.25 -28.91 -33.76
N LEU A 5 -18.52 -29.64 -32.93
CA LEU A 5 -18.33 -29.29 -31.52
C LEU A 5 -17.57 -27.96 -31.46
N PHE A 6 -18.20 -26.91 -30.94
CA PHE A 6 -17.46 -25.75 -30.43
C PHE A 6 -16.84 -26.14 -29.09
N ALA A 7 -15.51 -26.31 -29.08
CA ALA A 7 -14.74 -26.37 -27.85
C ALA A 7 -14.88 -25.03 -27.13
N ALA A 8 -15.49 -25.05 -25.94
CA ALA A 8 -15.45 -23.93 -25.02
C ALA A 8 -14.00 -23.74 -24.55
N ILE A 9 -13.31 -22.76 -25.12
CA ILE A 9 -12.03 -22.28 -24.59
C ILE A 9 -12.36 -21.58 -23.27
N SER A 10 -12.14 -22.29 -22.16
CA SER A 10 -12.14 -21.69 -20.83
C SER A 10 -10.96 -20.72 -20.77
N PHE A 11 -11.23 -19.43 -20.98
CA PHE A 11 -10.28 -18.39 -20.57
C PHE A 11 -10.24 -18.44 -19.04
N ALA A 12 -9.20 -19.03 -18.48
CA ALA A 12 -8.88 -18.85 -17.08
C ALA A 12 -8.85 -17.34 -16.81
N GLN A 13 -9.77 -16.84 -15.98
CA GLN A 13 -9.80 -15.45 -15.57
C GLN A 13 -8.43 -15.13 -14.96
N GLN A 14 -7.67 -14.26 -15.63
CA GLN A 14 -6.40 -13.78 -15.12
C GLN A 14 -6.66 -13.17 -13.74
N LYS A 15 -5.89 -13.60 -12.73
CA LYS A 15 -6.01 -13.04 -11.36
C LYS A 15 -5.82 -11.51 -11.46
N PRO A 16 -6.63 -10.71 -10.75
CA PRO A 16 -6.46 -9.26 -10.76
C PRO A 16 -5.04 -8.83 -10.41
N GLY A 17 -4.60 -7.75 -11.03
CA GLY A 17 -3.30 -7.11 -10.83
C GLY A 17 -2.20 -7.53 -11.80
N VAL A 18 -1.04 -6.89 -11.61
CA VAL A 18 0.18 -7.09 -12.37
C VAL A 18 1.09 -8.08 -11.62
N PRO A 19 1.43 -9.23 -12.22
CA PRO A 19 2.33 -10.19 -11.58
C PRO A 19 3.69 -9.58 -11.20
N GLY A 20 4.24 -9.97 -10.06
CA GLY A 20 5.58 -9.57 -9.60
C GLY A 20 5.66 -8.24 -8.86
N VAL A 21 4.56 -7.50 -8.70
CA VAL A 21 4.52 -6.23 -7.93
C VAL A 21 3.49 -6.24 -6.80
N GLN A 22 2.92 -7.41 -6.48
CA GLN A 22 1.80 -7.56 -5.54
C GLN A 22 2.26 -7.99 -4.14
N ALA A 23 1.72 -7.33 -3.12
CA ALA A 23 1.91 -7.65 -1.70
C ALA A 23 0.60 -7.62 -0.91
N PRO A 24 0.48 -8.35 0.19
CA PRO A 24 -0.57 -8.15 1.18
C PRO A 24 -0.66 -6.70 1.68
N MET A 25 -1.88 -6.22 1.96
CA MET A 25 -2.14 -4.90 2.55
C MET A 25 -1.52 -4.73 3.94
N ALA A 26 -1.30 -5.85 4.65
CA ALA A 26 -0.65 -5.92 5.95
C ALA A 26 0.72 -5.23 6.06
N PHE A 27 1.44 -5.12 4.93
CA PHE A 27 2.73 -4.43 4.86
C PHE A 27 2.65 -2.94 5.08
N LEU A 28 1.51 -2.38 4.71
CA LEU A 28 1.31 -0.98 4.85
C LEU A 28 0.96 -0.71 6.30
N ILE A 29 1.98 -0.37 7.07
CA ILE A 29 1.79 0.25 8.38
C ILE A 29 1.45 1.72 8.12
N PRO A 30 0.19 2.16 8.33
CA PRO A 30 -0.15 3.56 8.17
C PRO A 30 0.60 4.39 9.23
N GLU A 31 0.92 5.65 8.94
CA GLU A 31 1.37 6.56 10.00
C GLU A 31 0.25 6.85 10.98
N ALA A 32 -0.99 6.86 10.48
CA ALA A 32 -2.17 7.05 11.31
C ALA A 32 -3.41 6.41 10.74
N GLN A 33 -4.34 6.09 11.65
CA GLN A 33 -5.67 5.59 11.34
C GLN A 33 -6.70 6.40 12.12
N TYR A 34 -7.70 6.93 11.41
CA TYR A 34 -8.76 7.78 11.96
C TYR A 34 -10.05 6.98 12.02
N ASN A 35 -10.59 6.78 13.22
CA ASN A 35 -11.89 6.13 13.39
C ASN A 35 -13.01 7.10 13.00
N ILE A 36 -13.83 6.70 12.03
CA ILE A 36 -14.92 7.50 11.51
C ILE A 36 -16.21 6.97 12.11
N GLU A 37 -16.67 7.61 13.17
CA GLU A 37 -17.88 7.23 13.89
C GLU A 37 -18.54 8.45 14.54
N ALA A 38 -19.87 8.40 14.67
CA ALA A 38 -20.63 9.42 15.36
C ALA A 38 -21.83 8.79 16.04
N ASN A 39 -22.17 9.25 17.25
CA ASN A 39 -23.36 8.80 17.99
C ASN A 39 -23.46 7.27 18.16
N GLY A 40 -22.32 6.60 18.39
CA GLY A 40 -22.26 5.14 18.54
C GLY A 40 -22.43 4.34 17.23
N VAL A 41 -22.49 5.02 16.08
CA VAL A 41 -22.60 4.39 14.76
C VAL A 41 -21.24 4.47 14.06
N LYS A 42 -20.67 3.29 13.74
CA LYS A 42 -19.50 3.19 12.86
C LYS A 42 -19.86 3.68 11.48
N GLY A 43 -19.08 4.61 10.95
CA GLY A 43 -19.27 5.18 9.62
C GLY A 43 -18.89 4.26 8.47
N ASN A 44 -18.85 4.85 7.29
CA ASN A 44 -18.40 4.26 6.04
C ASN A 44 -17.71 5.38 5.22
N PRO A 45 -16.48 5.77 5.60
CA PRO A 45 -15.78 6.83 4.89
C PRO A 45 -15.64 6.48 3.41
N ASP A 46 -15.94 7.46 2.56
CA ASP A 46 -15.94 7.31 1.11
C ASP A 46 -14.99 8.37 0.52
N TRP A 47 -15.49 9.56 0.17
CA TRP A 47 -14.70 10.63 -0.43
C TRP A 47 -13.73 11.30 0.54
N LEU A 48 -12.67 11.89 -0.03
CA LEU A 48 -11.65 12.63 0.70
C LEU A 48 -11.42 14.01 0.07
N ALA A 49 -11.10 15.00 0.91
CA ALA A 49 -10.58 16.29 0.49
C ALA A 49 -9.44 16.74 1.40
N ILE A 50 -8.43 17.35 0.79
CA ILE A 50 -7.27 17.93 1.46
C ILE A 50 -7.43 19.44 1.49
N THR A 51 -7.18 20.01 2.66
CA THR A 51 -7.05 21.46 2.91
C THR A 51 -5.68 21.74 3.52
N ASP A 52 -5.27 22.99 3.61
CA ASP A 52 -3.93 23.39 4.08
C ASP A 52 -3.58 22.87 5.49
N ASP A 53 -4.57 22.63 6.34
CA ASP A 53 -4.37 22.20 7.74
C ASP A 53 -5.12 20.92 8.12
N SER A 54 -5.96 20.38 7.23
CA SER A 54 -6.89 19.30 7.58
C SER A 54 -7.18 18.35 6.42
N VAL A 55 -7.75 17.20 6.74
CA VAL A 55 -8.35 16.25 5.78
C VAL A 55 -9.80 16.04 6.14
N TRP A 56 -10.67 15.88 5.13
CA TRP A 56 -12.10 15.72 5.32
C TRP A 56 -12.60 14.45 4.65
N THR A 57 -13.57 13.76 5.27
CA THR A 57 -14.27 12.61 4.68
C THR A 57 -15.77 12.64 4.95
N ASN A 58 -16.58 11.98 4.12
CA ASN A 58 -18.01 11.82 4.35
C ASN A 58 -18.30 10.41 4.85
N SER A 59 -19.42 10.23 5.55
CA SER A 59 -20.04 8.93 5.72
C SER A 59 -21.56 9.03 5.54
N MET A 60 -22.07 8.35 4.51
CA MET A 60 -23.52 8.23 4.29
C MET A 60 -24.25 7.47 5.41
N ARG A 61 -23.56 6.58 6.13
CA ARG A 61 -24.15 5.79 7.21
C ARG A 61 -24.39 6.60 8.48
N THR A 62 -23.55 7.62 8.72
CA THR A 62 -23.69 8.52 9.88
C THR A 62 -24.37 9.84 9.53
N ASP A 63 -24.56 10.14 8.23
CA ASP A 63 -25.00 11.45 7.72
C ASP A 63 -24.11 12.60 8.23
N MET A 64 -22.79 12.37 8.19
CA MET A 64 -21.79 13.29 8.70
C MET A 64 -20.64 13.49 7.70
N ILE A 65 -20.06 14.68 7.78
CA ILE A 65 -18.75 15.03 7.23
C ILE A 65 -17.77 15.17 8.40
N PHE A 66 -16.64 14.47 8.35
CA PHE A 66 -15.65 14.46 9.42
C PHE A 66 -14.42 15.26 9.01
N ARG A 67 -13.90 16.07 9.94
CA ARG A 67 -12.60 16.77 9.83
C ARG A 67 -11.56 16.03 10.64
N MET A 68 -10.43 15.76 10.02
CA MET A 68 -9.26 15.10 10.60
C MET A 68 -8.08 16.07 10.61
N ASP A 69 -7.37 16.12 11.74
CA ASP A 69 -6.15 16.89 11.91
C ASP A 69 -4.91 15.98 11.71
N PRO A 70 -4.13 16.18 10.62
CA PRO A 70 -2.94 15.40 10.32
C PRO A 70 -1.78 15.64 11.29
N LYS A 71 -1.81 16.66 12.15
CA LYS A 71 -0.74 16.91 13.13
C LYS A 71 -0.95 16.13 14.42
N THR A 72 -2.21 15.95 14.82
CA THR A 72 -2.58 15.31 16.09
C THR A 72 -3.17 13.91 15.94
N ASP A 73 -3.38 13.47 14.69
CA ASP A 73 -3.96 12.16 14.34
C ASP A 73 -5.34 11.91 14.96
N LYS A 74 -6.15 12.98 15.00
CA LYS A 74 -7.49 12.96 15.58
C LYS A 74 -8.55 13.44 14.60
N VAL A 75 -9.74 12.86 14.73
CA VAL A 75 -10.97 13.47 14.22
C VAL A 75 -11.32 14.62 15.16
N VAL A 76 -11.38 15.84 14.61
CA VAL A 76 -11.55 17.08 15.39
C VAL A 76 -12.93 17.73 15.21
N ALA A 77 -13.69 17.32 14.20
CA ALA A 77 -15.09 17.75 14.02
C ALA A 77 -15.92 16.72 13.25
N ALA A 78 -17.23 16.72 13.49
CA ALA A 78 -18.23 16.02 12.69
C ALA A 78 -19.39 16.99 12.41
N VAL A 79 -19.71 17.17 11.12
CA VAL A 79 -20.68 18.15 10.62
C VAL A 79 -21.85 17.43 9.98
N PRO A 80 -23.10 17.65 10.44
CA PRO A 80 -24.27 16.99 9.86
C PRO A 80 -24.51 17.40 8.41
N VAL A 81 -24.61 16.41 7.52
CA VAL A 81 -25.00 16.58 6.12
C VAL A 81 -25.92 15.42 5.76
N SER A 82 -27.09 15.68 5.20
CA SER A 82 -27.99 14.60 4.79
C SER A 82 -27.39 13.82 3.61
N ARG A 83 -27.17 12.51 3.76
CA ARG A 83 -26.70 11.58 2.72
C ARG A 83 -25.57 12.16 1.85
N PRO A 84 -24.42 12.52 2.44
CA PRO A 84 -23.30 13.13 1.71
C PRO A 84 -22.72 12.10 0.74
N CYS A 85 -22.59 12.47 -0.53
CA CYS A 85 -22.11 11.58 -1.59
C CYS A 85 -21.28 12.37 -2.60
N SER A 86 -20.58 11.68 -3.51
CA SER A 86 -19.71 12.30 -4.50
C SER A 86 -18.51 13.07 -3.89
N GLY A 87 -17.43 13.17 -4.66
CA GLY A 87 -16.19 13.83 -4.26
C GLY A 87 -16.39 15.33 -3.99
N PHE A 88 -15.71 15.83 -2.95
CA PHE A 88 -15.75 17.23 -2.55
C PHE A 88 -14.88 18.14 -3.42
N ALA A 89 -15.13 19.44 -3.32
CA ALA A 89 -14.19 20.48 -3.72
C ALA A 89 -13.92 21.43 -2.56
N VAL A 90 -12.70 21.96 -2.48
CA VAL A 90 -12.33 23.00 -1.52
C VAL A 90 -12.26 24.32 -2.27
N ALA A 91 -13.02 25.32 -1.83
CA ALA A 91 -13.13 26.59 -2.52
C ALA A 91 -13.60 27.71 -1.61
N ALA A 92 -13.03 28.90 -1.78
CA ALA A 92 -13.48 30.14 -1.13
C ALA A 92 -13.67 29.99 0.39
N GLY A 93 -12.70 29.36 1.06
CA GLY A 93 -12.73 29.14 2.52
C GLY A 93 -13.75 28.09 2.99
N THR A 94 -14.37 27.35 2.06
CA THR A 94 -15.43 26.37 2.36
C THR A 94 -15.15 25.01 1.70
N LEU A 95 -15.56 23.92 2.35
CA LEU A 95 -15.72 22.61 1.74
C LEU A 95 -17.08 22.54 1.05
N TRP A 96 -17.09 22.13 -0.21
CA TRP A 96 -18.30 21.93 -1.02
C TRP A 96 -18.62 20.44 -1.04
N SER A 97 -19.67 20.05 -0.32
CA SER A 97 -20.10 18.67 -0.16
C SER A 97 -21.43 18.41 -0.88
N PRO A 98 -21.42 17.67 -1.99
CA PRO A 98 -22.66 17.24 -2.62
C PRO A 98 -23.47 16.30 -1.71
N SER A 99 -24.78 16.44 -1.75
CA SER A 99 -25.73 15.61 -1.01
C SER A 99 -26.64 14.87 -1.98
N CYS A 100 -26.74 13.55 -1.80
CA CYS A 100 -27.67 12.71 -2.56
C CYS A 100 -29.07 12.70 -1.94
N GLY A 101 -29.23 13.18 -0.70
CA GLY A 101 -30.50 13.27 0.01
C GLY A 101 -31.33 14.43 -0.52
N GLU A 102 -30.94 15.65 -0.15
CA GLU A 102 -31.64 16.89 -0.56
C GLU A 102 -31.33 17.31 -1.99
N LYS A 103 -30.35 16.68 -2.67
CA LYS A 103 -29.88 17.06 -4.00
C LYS A 103 -29.41 18.52 -4.06
N VAL A 104 -28.61 18.89 -3.07
CA VAL A 104 -27.96 20.20 -2.92
C VAL A 104 -26.46 20.03 -2.71
N ILE A 105 -25.69 21.12 -2.80
CA ILE A 105 -24.31 21.16 -2.32
C ILE A 105 -24.28 21.95 -1.02
N TYR A 106 -23.82 21.31 0.04
CA TYR A 106 -23.54 21.93 1.32
C TYR A 106 -22.21 22.68 1.25
N ARG A 107 -22.19 23.93 1.71
CA ARG A 107 -20.96 24.67 1.95
C ARG A 107 -20.67 24.70 3.43
N ILE A 108 -19.53 24.15 3.82
CA ILE A 108 -19.08 24.07 5.20
C ILE A 108 -17.87 25.00 5.35
N ASP A 109 -17.94 25.94 6.26
CA ASP A 109 -16.81 26.85 6.53
C ASP A 109 -15.65 26.11 7.18
N LEU A 110 -14.45 26.26 6.60
CA LEU A 110 -13.27 25.49 7.02
C LEU A 110 -12.72 25.93 8.38
N LYS A 111 -13.09 27.10 8.89
CA LYS A 111 -12.60 27.60 10.19
C LYS A 111 -13.52 27.19 11.32
N THR A 112 -14.82 27.32 11.10
CA THR A 112 -15.87 27.15 12.12
C THR A 112 -16.52 25.75 12.08
N ASN A 113 -16.37 25.02 10.98
CA ASN A 113 -17.07 23.76 10.70
C ASN A 113 -18.60 23.92 10.60
N GLU A 114 -19.10 25.13 10.39
CA GLU A 114 -20.53 25.40 10.25
C GLU A 114 -20.99 25.29 8.79
N VAL A 115 -22.21 24.79 8.59
CA VAL A 115 -22.86 24.85 7.28
C VAL A 115 -23.32 26.29 7.03
N VAL A 116 -22.65 26.97 6.09
CA VAL A 116 -22.91 28.38 5.76
C VAL A 116 -23.86 28.57 4.58
N ALA A 117 -24.06 27.55 3.75
CA ALA A 117 -25.02 27.59 2.65
C ALA A 117 -25.44 26.19 2.17
N LYS A 118 -26.62 26.12 1.54
CA LYS A 118 -27.05 25.01 0.68
C LYS A 118 -27.30 25.54 -0.73
N VAL A 119 -26.49 25.13 -1.68
CA VAL A 119 -26.62 25.50 -3.10
C VAL A 119 -27.65 24.58 -3.76
N PRO A 120 -28.69 25.10 -4.43
CA PRO A 120 -29.80 24.30 -4.97
C PRO A 120 -29.43 23.56 -6.27
N VAL A 121 -28.30 22.85 -6.26
CA VAL A 121 -27.78 22.01 -7.33
C VAL A 121 -27.18 20.77 -6.68
N GLY A 122 -27.54 19.59 -7.17
CA GLY A 122 -27.05 18.32 -6.64
C GLY A 122 -26.26 17.52 -7.66
N PRO A 123 -25.68 16.39 -7.24
CA PRO A 123 -24.99 15.48 -8.15
C PRO A 123 -25.97 14.72 -9.04
N ALA A 124 -25.57 14.53 -10.30
CA ALA A 124 -26.25 13.67 -11.27
C ALA A 124 -26.40 12.23 -10.75
N ASN A 125 -25.36 11.72 -10.07
CA ASN A 125 -25.24 10.34 -9.61
C ASN A 125 -24.79 10.28 -8.14
N ASN A 126 -24.66 9.08 -7.57
CA ASN A 126 -24.14 8.88 -6.21
C ASN A 126 -22.61 8.77 -6.14
N GLU A 127 -21.95 8.56 -7.27
CA GLU A 127 -20.50 8.57 -7.43
C GLU A 127 -20.07 9.77 -8.30
N GLY A 128 -18.77 10.04 -8.36
CA GLY A 128 -18.17 11.10 -9.16
C GLY A 128 -17.56 12.20 -8.29
N GLY A 129 -17.50 13.44 -8.78
CA GLY A 129 -16.98 14.54 -7.97
C GLY A 129 -17.19 15.92 -8.57
N ILE A 130 -17.25 16.92 -7.69
CA ILE A 130 -17.24 18.34 -8.03
C ILE A 130 -15.79 18.84 -8.21
N ALA A 131 -15.58 19.80 -9.12
CA ALA A 131 -14.31 20.52 -9.23
C ALA A 131 -14.47 21.98 -8.86
N PHE A 132 -13.38 22.60 -8.39
CA PHE A 132 -13.27 24.04 -8.29
C PHE A 132 -12.10 24.55 -9.13
N GLY A 133 -12.34 25.63 -9.87
CA GLY A 133 -11.30 26.28 -10.65
C GLY A 133 -11.84 27.31 -11.63
N ALA A 134 -10.95 28.16 -12.16
CA ALA A 134 -11.32 29.33 -12.95
C ALA A 134 -12.41 30.20 -12.27
N GLY A 135 -12.36 30.30 -10.94
CA GLY A 135 -13.30 31.08 -10.13
C GLY A 135 -14.70 30.48 -9.99
N SER A 136 -14.92 29.22 -10.35
CA SER A 136 -16.25 28.58 -10.28
C SER A 136 -16.17 27.14 -9.79
N ALA A 137 -17.26 26.66 -9.20
CA ALA A 137 -17.47 25.24 -8.98
C ALA A 137 -18.14 24.62 -10.21
N TRP A 138 -17.78 23.38 -10.54
CA TRP A 138 -18.22 22.66 -11.74
C TRP A 138 -18.79 21.31 -11.34
N MET A 139 -20.09 21.15 -11.48
CA MET A 139 -20.83 19.99 -10.98
C MET A 139 -21.51 19.23 -12.11
N PRO A 140 -21.14 17.97 -12.41
CA PRO A 140 -21.99 17.07 -13.17
C PRO A 140 -23.33 16.88 -12.44
N SER A 141 -24.38 17.51 -12.96
CA SER A 141 -25.63 17.76 -12.22
C SER A 141 -26.87 17.09 -12.80
N ASP A 142 -26.82 16.60 -14.05
CA ASP A 142 -27.91 15.85 -14.67
C ASP A 142 -27.36 14.57 -15.35
N PRO A 143 -27.93 13.38 -15.07
CA PRO A 143 -27.52 12.13 -15.74
C PRO A 143 -27.71 12.16 -17.27
N LYS A 144 -28.56 13.06 -17.80
CA LYS A 144 -28.70 13.28 -19.25
C LYS A 144 -27.54 14.04 -19.89
N GLY A 145 -26.58 14.53 -19.09
CA GLY A 145 -25.36 15.15 -19.58
C GLY A 145 -25.33 16.67 -19.42
N VAL A 146 -25.33 17.15 -18.17
CA VAL A 146 -25.16 18.57 -17.86
C VAL A 146 -24.10 18.76 -16.78
N VAL A 147 -23.22 19.75 -16.99
CA VAL A 147 -22.37 20.32 -15.95
C VAL A 147 -22.86 21.71 -15.59
N SER A 148 -23.24 21.91 -14.33
CA SER A 148 -23.57 23.22 -13.76
C SER A 148 -22.30 23.95 -13.34
N ARG A 149 -22.10 25.16 -13.87
CA ARG A 149 -21.09 26.11 -13.39
C ARG A 149 -21.72 27.02 -12.34
N ILE A 150 -21.13 27.04 -11.15
CA ILE A 150 -21.68 27.73 -9.98
C ILE A 150 -20.71 28.81 -9.53
N ASP A 151 -21.24 30.01 -9.29
CA ASP A 151 -20.50 31.12 -8.70
C ASP A 151 -20.41 30.95 -7.17
N PRO A 152 -19.19 30.82 -6.60
CA PRO A 152 -19.01 30.64 -5.16
C PRO A 152 -19.33 31.90 -4.34
N ALA A 153 -19.41 33.10 -4.93
CA ALA A 153 -19.80 34.29 -4.19
C ALA A 153 -21.32 34.39 -4.01
N THR A 154 -22.08 34.01 -5.05
CA THR A 154 -23.54 34.17 -5.06
C THR A 154 -24.32 32.88 -4.81
N ASN A 155 -23.65 31.72 -4.83
CA ASN A 155 -24.25 30.38 -4.76
C ASN A 155 -25.27 30.11 -5.89
N LYS A 156 -25.11 30.76 -7.05
CA LYS A 156 -26.01 30.62 -8.20
C LYS A 156 -25.36 29.85 -9.33
N VAL A 157 -26.16 29.07 -10.06
CA VAL A 157 -25.78 28.54 -11.37
C VAL A 157 -25.67 29.70 -12.35
N ILE A 158 -24.49 29.86 -12.96
CA ILE A 158 -24.18 30.91 -13.92
C ILE A 158 -24.01 30.37 -15.35
N ALA A 159 -23.94 29.05 -15.52
CA ALA A 159 -24.04 28.39 -16.82
C ALA A 159 -24.38 26.91 -16.66
N GLU A 160 -25.05 26.35 -17.66
CA GLU A 160 -25.25 24.90 -17.84
C GLU A 160 -24.54 24.49 -19.14
N ILE A 161 -23.68 23.48 -19.05
CA ILE A 161 -22.86 23.01 -20.17
C ILE A 161 -23.30 21.60 -20.53
N ALA A 162 -23.76 21.43 -21.78
CA ALA A 162 -24.08 20.11 -22.31
C ALA A 162 -22.81 19.28 -22.46
N VAL A 163 -22.83 18.08 -21.90
CA VAL A 163 -21.78 17.05 -21.99
C VAL A 163 -22.44 15.72 -22.34
N PRO A 164 -21.68 14.66 -22.68
CA PRO A 164 -22.27 13.34 -22.84
C PRO A 164 -23.05 12.87 -21.59
N PRO A 165 -24.12 12.06 -21.76
CA PRO A 165 -24.84 11.44 -20.65
C PRO A 165 -23.92 10.60 -19.76
N ASP A 166 -24.41 10.30 -18.56
CA ASP A 166 -23.69 9.52 -17.54
C ASP A 166 -22.27 10.09 -17.29
N SER A 167 -22.22 11.42 -17.10
CA SER A 167 -21.01 12.12 -16.67
C SER A 167 -20.88 12.08 -15.15
N PHE A 168 -19.69 11.79 -14.62
CA PHE A 168 -19.48 11.52 -13.19
C PHE A 168 -18.53 12.51 -12.51
N THR A 169 -17.27 12.56 -12.93
CA THR A 169 -16.23 13.31 -12.23
C THR A 169 -15.86 14.55 -13.04
N ALA A 170 -15.86 15.71 -12.40
CA ALA A 170 -15.19 16.89 -12.91
C ALA A 170 -13.83 17.07 -12.21
N VAL A 171 -12.80 17.46 -12.96
CA VAL A 171 -11.49 17.88 -12.44
C VAL A 171 -11.09 19.19 -13.11
N PHE A 172 -10.55 20.14 -12.34
CA PHE A 172 -9.96 21.36 -12.90
C PHE A 172 -8.45 21.33 -12.73
N ASN A 173 -7.72 21.34 -13.84
CA ASN A 173 -6.28 21.56 -13.85
C ASN A 173 -5.86 21.96 -15.27
N TYR A 174 -4.65 22.47 -15.43
CA TYR A 174 -4.09 22.90 -16.71
C TYR A 174 -4.99 23.91 -17.46
N GLY A 175 -5.69 24.75 -16.69
CA GLY A 175 -6.58 25.80 -17.21
C GLY A 175 -7.85 25.30 -17.90
N ARG A 176 -8.27 24.05 -17.65
CA ARG A 176 -9.46 23.42 -18.26
C ARG A 176 -10.25 22.64 -17.22
N VAL A 177 -11.52 22.42 -17.53
CA VAL A 177 -12.37 21.48 -16.78
C VAL A 177 -12.48 20.20 -17.61
N TRP A 178 -12.14 19.08 -17.00
CA TRP A 178 -12.17 17.75 -17.59
C TRP A 178 -13.35 17.00 -16.97
N VAL A 179 -14.14 16.30 -17.79
CA VAL A 179 -15.35 15.60 -17.33
C VAL A 179 -15.40 14.20 -17.92
N SER A 180 -15.47 13.18 -17.07
CA SER A 180 -15.56 11.78 -17.51
C SER A 180 -17.01 11.40 -17.83
N SER A 181 -17.24 10.65 -18.92
CA SER A 181 -18.53 10.06 -19.27
C SER A 181 -18.41 8.57 -19.54
N THR A 182 -19.18 7.76 -18.81
CA THR A 182 -19.17 6.30 -18.98
C THR A 182 -19.95 5.86 -20.21
N ALA A 183 -21.07 6.54 -20.53
CA ALA A 183 -21.93 6.18 -21.65
C ALA A 183 -21.20 6.20 -23.00
N LYS A 184 -20.26 7.14 -23.19
CA LYS A 184 -19.49 7.28 -24.44
C LYS A 184 -18.04 6.83 -24.35
N SER A 185 -17.54 6.48 -23.17
CA SER A 185 -16.11 6.19 -22.93
C SER A 185 -15.20 7.34 -23.39
N VAL A 186 -15.53 8.56 -22.97
CA VAL A 186 -14.79 9.78 -23.31
C VAL A 186 -14.50 10.63 -22.08
N VAL A 187 -13.48 11.49 -22.21
CA VAL A 187 -13.27 12.66 -21.37
C VAL A 187 -13.59 13.92 -22.18
N SER A 188 -14.60 14.68 -21.76
CA SER A 188 -14.93 15.98 -22.33
C SER A 188 -14.06 17.08 -21.72
N VAL A 189 -13.59 18.01 -22.56
CA VAL A 189 -12.77 19.15 -22.15
C VAL A 189 -13.58 20.43 -22.32
N ILE A 190 -13.84 21.14 -21.23
CA ILE A 190 -14.59 22.41 -21.22
C ILE A 190 -13.62 23.58 -21.07
N HIS A 191 -13.79 24.58 -21.94
CA HIS A 191 -13.07 25.84 -21.84
C HIS A 191 -13.79 26.78 -20.84
N PRO A 192 -13.18 27.13 -19.70
CA PRO A 192 -13.91 27.73 -18.58
C PRO A 192 -14.32 29.20 -18.83
N VAL A 193 -13.73 29.89 -19.80
CA VAL A 193 -14.14 31.27 -20.14
C VAL A 193 -15.36 31.27 -21.08
N THR A 194 -15.44 30.31 -21.99
CA THR A 194 -16.46 30.29 -23.04
C THR A 194 -17.60 29.31 -22.73
N ASN A 195 -17.46 28.47 -21.70
CA ASN A 195 -18.39 27.40 -21.33
C ASN A 195 -18.66 26.40 -22.47
N LYS A 196 -17.72 26.24 -23.41
CA LYS A 196 -17.84 25.31 -24.53
C LYS A 196 -17.03 24.05 -24.30
N VAL A 197 -17.60 22.90 -24.65
CA VAL A 197 -16.83 21.67 -24.85
C VAL A 197 -15.96 21.87 -26.10
N ILE A 198 -14.65 21.77 -25.95
CA ILE A 198 -13.66 22.00 -27.02
C ILE A 198 -12.98 20.72 -27.50
N ALA A 199 -13.13 19.61 -26.77
CA ALA A 199 -12.67 18.30 -27.19
C ALA A 199 -13.46 17.19 -26.45
N GLU A 200 -13.59 16.03 -27.09
CA GLU A 200 -13.99 14.76 -26.48
C GLU A 200 -12.89 13.74 -26.79
N ILE A 201 -12.21 13.24 -25.75
CA ILE A 201 -11.03 12.39 -25.88
C ILE A 201 -11.47 10.94 -25.63
N PRO A 202 -11.34 10.03 -26.61
CA PRO A 202 -11.61 8.62 -26.40
C PRO A 202 -10.67 8.02 -25.34
N VAL A 203 -11.24 7.25 -24.41
CA VAL A 203 -10.52 6.54 -23.35
C VAL A 203 -11.04 5.09 -23.25
N GLY A 204 -10.56 4.33 -22.26
CA GLY A 204 -11.04 2.97 -22.02
C GLY A 204 -12.50 2.92 -21.50
N PRO A 205 -13.10 1.73 -21.43
CA PRO A 205 -14.50 1.55 -21.05
C PRO A 205 -14.79 1.91 -19.57
N ASN A 206 -15.97 2.48 -19.33
CA ASN A 206 -16.44 2.96 -18.03
C ASN A 206 -15.43 3.88 -17.30
N PRO A 207 -14.99 4.99 -17.92
CA PRO A 207 -14.13 5.98 -17.28
C PRO A 207 -14.92 6.75 -16.23
N ARG A 208 -14.82 6.40 -14.95
CA ARG A 208 -15.59 7.09 -13.90
C ARG A 208 -14.77 8.13 -13.18
N PHE A 209 -13.59 7.76 -12.70
CA PHE A 209 -12.74 8.61 -11.87
C PHE A 209 -11.58 9.18 -12.64
N MET A 210 -11.19 10.40 -12.27
CA MET A 210 -10.09 11.11 -12.90
C MET A 210 -9.24 11.82 -11.86
N ALA A 211 -7.96 11.98 -12.18
CA ALA A 211 -7.03 12.82 -11.45
C ALA A 211 -6.26 13.71 -12.44
N ALA A 212 -5.78 14.85 -11.95
CA ALA A 212 -4.86 15.69 -12.71
C ALA A 212 -3.67 16.07 -11.83
N GLY A 213 -2.48 15.75 -12.29
CA GLY A 213 -1.24 15.85 -11.53
C GLY A 213 -0.12 15.12 -12.27
N GLU A 214 1.12 15.26 -11.78
CA GLU A 214 2.31 14.66 -12.42
C GLU A 214 2.47 15.05 -13.91
N GLY A 215 1.93 16.22 -14.29
CA GLY A 215 1.99 16.75 -15.65
C GLY A 215 0.88 16.31 -16.62
N TYR A 216 -0.05 15.44 -16.17
CA TYR A 216 -1.05 14.83 -17.04
C TYR A 216 -2.44 14.78 -16.41
N VAL A 217 -3.44 14.47 -17.24
CA VAL A 217 -4.77 14.05 -16.78
C VAL A 217 -4.86 12.53 -16.92
N TRP A 218 -5.42 11.89 -15.91
CA TRP A 218 -5.48 10.44 -15.78
C TRP A 218 -6.92 10.01 -15.59
N THR A 219 -7.31 8.94 -16.27
CA THR A 219 -8.67 8.40 -16.19
C THR A 219 -8.63 6.93 -15.83
N LEU A 220 -9.33 6.54 -14.77
CA LEU A 220 -9.51 5.14 -14.39
C LEU A 220 -10.66 4.51 -15.18
N ASN A 221 -10.31 3.59 -16.08
CA ASN A 221 -11.23 2.86 -16.93
C ASN A 221 -11.66 1.57 -16.22
N GLN A 222 -12.71 1.66 -15.42
CA GLN A 222 -13.17 0.59 -14.54
C GLN A 222 -13.60 -0.68 -15.29
N GLY A 223 -14.07 -0.54 -16.54
CA GLY A 223 -14.52 -1.68 -17.35
C GLY A 223 -13.38 -2.60 -17.77
N SER A 224 -12.18 -2.04 -18.00
CA SER A 224 -11.00 -2.79 -18.42
C SER A 224 -9.94 -2.92 -17.34
N GLY A 225 -10.06 -2.20 -16.21
CA GLY A 225 -9.04 -2.19 -15.16
C GLY A 225 -7.76 -1.48 -15.57
N THR A 226 -7.87 -0.49 -16.46
CA THR A 226 -6.73 0.25 -17.02
C THR A 226 -6.79 1.73 -16.64
N VAL A 227 -5.68 2.44 -16.81
CA VAL A 227 -5.64 3.91 -16.72
C VAL A 227 -5.27 4.50 -18.07
N THR A 228 -6.01 5.50 -18.53
CA THR A 228 -5.61 6.31 -19.70
C THR A 228 -4.86 7.56 -19.25
N LYS A 229 -3.67 7.78 -19.81
CA LYS A 229 -2.86 8.99 -19.66
C LYS A 229 -3.20 9.97 -20.78
N ILE A 230 -3.55 11.21 -20.43
CA ILE A 230 -3.96 12.26 -21.36
C ILE A 230 -3.00 13.44 -21.26
N ASP A 231 -2.47 13.89 -22.40
CA ASP A 231 -1.72 15.14 -22.48
C ASP A 231 -2.67 16.34 -22.45
N PRO A 232 -2.61 17.21 -21.43
CA PRO A 232 -3.49 18.36 -21.33
C PRO A 232 -3.22 19.42 -22.41
N ARG A 233 -2.04 19.42 -23.06
CA ARG A 233 -1.69 20.40 -24.11
C ARG A 233 -2.27 20.01 -25.46
N SER A 234 -2.03 18.78 -25.91
CA SER A 234 -2.54 18.29 -27.18
C SER A 234 -3.98 17.75 -27.11
N MET A 235 -4.52 17.54 -25.90
CA MET A 235 -5.84 16.93 -25.67
C MET A 235 -5.97 15.55 -26.33
N LYS A 236 -4.92 14.72 -26.19
CA LYS A 236 -4.87 13.37 -26.74
C LYS A 236 -4.50 12.36 -25.68
N ALA A 237 -5.07 11.16 -25.78
CA ALA A 237 -4.62 9.99 -25.03
C ALA A 237 -3.21 9.60 -25.52
N MET A 238 -2.27 9.50 -24.58
CA MET A 238 -0.86 9.15 -24.84
C MET A 238 -0.57 7.67 -24.59
N ALA A 239 -1.22 7.08 -23.59
CA ALA A 239 -1.00 5.70 -23.18
C ALA A 239 -2.24 5.13 -22.51
N THR A 240 -2.39 3.81 -22.60
CA THR A 240 -3.31 3.04 -21.74
C THR A 240 -2.45 2.06 -20.95
N ILE A 241 -2.49 2.20 -19.63
CA ILE A 241 -1.69 1.44 -18.66
C ILE A 241 -2.55 0.30 -18.15
N ASP A 242 -2.07 -0.93 -18.31
CA ASP A 242 -2.73 -2.10 -17.73
C ASP A 242 -2.39 -2.19 -16.24
N VAL A 243 -3.42 -2.01 -15.41
CA VAL A 243 -3.31 -2.09 -13.94
C VAL A 243 -3.91 -3.42 -13.44
N GLY A 244 -4.64 -4.14 -14.28
CA GLY A 244 -5.28 -5.41 -13.92
C GLY A 244 -6.38 -5.30 -12.87
N VAL A 245 -7.03 -4.14 -12.71
CA VAL A 245 -8.03 -3.90 -11.64
C VAL A 245 -9.44 -3.57 -12.17
N PRO A 246 -10.08 -4.43 -12.99
CA PRO A 246 -11.44 -4.17 -13.44
C PRO A 246 -12.43 -4.22 -12.25
N GLY A 247 -13.47 -3.40 -12.27
CA GLY A 247 -14.41 -3.36 -11.15
C GLY A 247 -15.41 -2.21 -11.16
N THR A 248 -15.98 -1.92 -9.99
CA THR A 248 -16.88 -0.79 -9.73
C THR A 248 -16.50 -0.14 -8.41
N GLY A 249 -16.65 1.19 -8.30
CA GLY A 249 -16.15 1.98 -7.17
C GLY A 249 -14.66 2.29 -7.27
N GLY A 250 -13.98 2.61 -6.17
CA GLY A 250 -12.58 3.00 -6.20
C GLY A 250 -12.37 4.47 -6.60
N ASP A 251 -11.14 4.84 -6.91
CA ASP A 251 -10.73 6.23 -7.13
C ASP A 251 -9.29 6.27 -7.68
N ILE A 252 -8.86 7.47 -8.11
CA ILE A 252 -7.53 7.72 -8.64
C ILE A 252 -7.02 9.08 -8.14
N ALA A 253 -5.75 9.15 -7.78
CA ALA A 253 -5.10 10.38 -7.32
C ALA A 253 -3.67 10.47 -7.85
N ALA A 254 -3.22 11.68 -8.19
CA ALA A 254 -1.87 11.94 -8.70
C ALA A 254 -1.14 12.91 -7.77
N GLY A 255 0.08 12.58 -7.38
CA GLY A 255 0.91 13.38 -6.47
C GLY A 255 1.95 12.53 -5.75
N GLU A 256 2.87 13.19 -5.04
CA GLU A 256 4.04 12.56 -4.38
C GLU A 256 4.86 11.69 -5.36
N GLY A 257 4.99 12.14 -6.61
CA GLY A 257 5.80 11.48 -7.64
C GLY A 257 5.19 10.20 -8.21
N ALA A 258 3.91 9.93 -7.93
CA ALA A 258 3.23 8.73 -8.39
C ALA A 258 1.77 9.00 -8.75
N LEU A 259 1.23 8.06 -9.52
CA LEU A 259 -0.20 7.90 -9.68
C LEU A 259 -0.67 6.74 -8.81
N TRP A 260 -1.77 6.96 -8.10
CA TRP A 260 -2.33 6.02 -7.16
C TRP A 260 -3.75 5.64 -7.56
N VAL A 261 -4.02 4.34 -7.61
CA VAL A 261 -5.33 3.79 -7.97
C VAL A 261 -5.81 2.89 -6.83
N THR A 262 -7.07 3.03 -6.46
CA THR A 262 -7.74 2.13 -5.52
C THR A 262 -8.88 1.41 -6.23
N GLN A 263 -8.97 0.10 -6.00
CA GLN A 263 -10.10 -0.74 -6.39
C GLN A 263 -10.37 -1.82 -5.35
N LYS A 264 -11.59 -2.34 -5.34
CA LYS A 264 -12.02 -3.37 -4.37
C LYS A 264 -11.16 -4.64 -4.39
N THR A 265 -10.56 -4.99 -5.53
CA THR A 265 -9.70 -6.18 -5.68
C THR A 265 -8.28 -5.92 -5.22
N ILE A 266 -7.76 -4.71 -5.49
CA ILE A 266 -6.41 -4.26 -5.13
C ILE A 266 -6.57 -2.81 -4.62
N PRO A 267 -6.70 -2.64 -3.29
CA PRO A 267 -6.96 -1.34 -2.67
C PRO A 267 -5.92 -0.26 -2.97
N ILE A 268 -4.67 -0.64 -3.30
CA ILE A 268 -3.62 0.32 -3.65
C ILE A 268 -2.85 -0.22 -4.83
N SER A 269 -2.78 0.55 -5.92
CA SER A 269 -1.82 0.38 -7.01
C SER A 269 -1.02 1.66 -7.18
N ARG A 270 0.30 1.56 -7.18
CA ARG A 270 1.24 2.66 -7.41
C ARG A 270 1.80 2.58 -8.82
N ILE A 271 1.70 3.64 -9.58
CA ILE A 271 2.12 3.72 -10.98
C ILE A 271 3.14 4.84 -11.13
N ASP A 272 4.26 4.55 -11.78
CA ASP A 272 5.24 5.55 -12.18
C ASP A 272 4.69 6.35 -13.38
N PRO A 273 4.45 7.66 -13.22
CA PRO A 273 3.83 8.48 -14.26
C PRO A 273 4.77 8.74 -15.44
N ILE A 274 6.07 8.56 -15.31
CA ILE A 274 7.06 8.76 -16.39
C ILE A 274 7.14 7.50 -17.24
N THR A 275 7.37 6.34 -16.61
CA THR A 275 7.57 5.07 -17.32
C THR A 275 6.28 4.34 -17.66
N ASN A 276 5.15 4.78 -17.10
CA ASN A 276 3.84 4.14 -17.19
C ASN A 276 3.80 2.70 -16.63
N LYS A 277 4.70 2.37 -15.71
CA LYS A 277 4.77 1.03 -15.09
C LYS A 277 4.02 1.01 -13.77
N VAL A 278 3.25 -0.04 -13.53
CA VAL A 278 2.76 -0.38 -12.19
C VAL A 278 3.97 -0.84 -11.39
N THR A 279 4.27 -0.13 -10.31
CA THR A 279 5.47 -0.35 -9.47
C THR A 279 5.17 -1.09 -8.18
N ALA A 280 3.93 -1.06 -7.71
CA ALA A 280 3.50 -1.79 -6.52
C ALA A 280 1.99 -1.97 -6.52
N GLN A 281 1.50 -3.05 -5.91
CA GLN A 281 0.09 -3.32 -5.68
C GLN A 281 -0.09 -3.97 -4.32
N LEU A 282 -1.00 -3.44 -3.51
CA LEU A 282 -1.36 -4.02 -2.23
C LEU A 282 -2.75 -4.65 -2.34
N TYR A 283 -2.84 -5.97 -2.10
CA TYR A 283 -4.08 -6.74 -2.12
C TYR A 283 -4.57 -7.06 -0.72
N GLY A 284 -5.88 -7.23 -0.57
CA GLY A 284 -6.51 -7.49 0.71
C GLY A 284 -7.74 -6.61 0.91
N PRO A 285 -8.30 -6.57 2.12
CA PRO A 285 -9.39 -5.68 2.45
C PRO A 285 -8.90 -4.24 2.58
N GLY A 286 -9.77 -3.31 2.21
CA GLY A 286 -9.52 -1.88 2.32
C GLY A 286 -9.86 -1.12 1.04
N GLY A 287 -9.61 0.19 1.09
CA GLY A 287 -9.68 1.09 -0.06
C GLY A 287 -11.07 1.43 -0.57
N ASP A 288 -11.32 2.72 -0.74
CA ASP A 288 -12.40 3.25 -1.57
C ASP A 288 -11.94 4.50 -2.30
N ALA A 289 -11.91 5.66 -1.65
CA ALA A 289 -11.37 6.90 -2.21
C ALA A 289 -9.95 7.21 -1.73
N MET A 290 -9.22 7.97 -2.55
CA MET A 290 -7.83 8.28 -2.27
C MET A 290 -7.49 9.74 -2.59
N ARG A 291 -6.70 10.38 -1.73
CA ARG A 291 -6.18 11.73 -1.99
C ARG A 291 -4.73 11.86 -1.53
N ILE A 292 -4.05 12.82 -2.13
CA ILE A 292 -2.64 13.11 -1.85
C ILE A 292 -2.54 14.47 -1.19
N GLY A 293 -1.82 14.55 -0.08
CA GLY A 293 -1.64 15.80 0.65
C GLY A 293 -0.95 15.62 1.99
N HIS A 294 -0.38 16.72 2.50
CA HIS A 294 0.41 16.72 3.74
C HIS A 294 1.62 15.78 3.71
N GLY A 295 2.16 15.43 2.53
CA GLY A 295 3.24 14.46 2.37
C GLY A 295 2.79 12.99 2.45
N TYR A 296 1.48 12.72 2.46
CA TYR A 296 0.92 11.39 2.61
C TYR A 296 -0.05 11.03 1.49
N VAL A 297 -0.22 9.73 1.31
CA VAL A 297 -1.38 9.15 0.64
C VAL A 297 -2.45 8.87 1.69
N TRP A 298 -3.66 9.35 1.44
CA TRP A 298 -4.84 9.15 2.29
C TRP A 298 -5.80 8.21 1.60
N LEU A 299 -6.25 7.17 2.31
CA LEU A 299 -7.13 6.14 1.78
C LEU A 299 -8.30 5.91 2.73
N SER A 300 -9.53 6.05 2.23
CA SER A 300 -10.70 5.64 2.99
C SER A 300 -10.89 4.12 2.96
N ASN A 301 -11.40 3.58 4.06
CA ASN A 301 -11.84 2.20 4.17
C ASN A 301 -13.23 2.17 4.81
N GLY A 302 -14.25 2.17 3.95
CA GLY A 302 -15.65 2.13 4.33
C GLY A 302 -16.05 0.90 5.16
N LYS A 303 -15.36 -0.23 5.01
CA LYS A 303 -15.68 -1.49 5.71
C LYS A 303 -15.23 -1.47 7.16
N GLU A 304 -14.07 -0.87 7.44
CA GLU A 304 -13.53 -0.75 8.80
C GLU A 304 -13.95 0.53 9.51
N ALA A 305 -14.69 1.41 8.83
CA ALA A 305 -15.03 2.75 9.33
C ALA A 305 -13.77 3.57 9.65
N ARG A 306 -12.77 3.52 8.77
CA ARG A 306 -11.46 4.16 8.98
C ARG A 306 -11.00 4.95 7.77
N VAL A 307 -10.23 6.00 8.02
CA VAL A 307 -9.35 6.62 7.03
C VAL A 307 -7.91 6.33 7.46
N TRP A 308 -7.08 5.93 6.50
CA TRP A 308 -5.66 5.67 6.70
C TRP A 308 -4.83 6.77 6.04
N ARG A 309 -3.70 7.11 6.64
CA ARG A 309 -2.65 7.85 5.95
C ARG A 309 -1.34 7.09 6.02
N PHE A 310 -0.59 7.09 4.93
CA PHE A 310 0.68 6.40 4.85
C PHE A 310 1.65 7.17 3.97
N LEU A 311 2.93 6.97 4.25
CA LEU A 311 4.00 7.54 3.46
C LEU A 311 4.04 6.90 2.05
N PRO A 312 4.11 7.69 0.97
CA PRO A 312 4.23 7.20 -0.41
C PRO A 312 5.30 6.12 -0.59
N GLN A 313 6.45 6.30 0.06
CA GLN A 313 7.59 5.40 0.00
C GLN A 313 7.38 4.06 0.72
N LYS A 314 6.36 3.93 1.58
CA LYS A 314 6.02 2.64 2.22
C LYS A 314 5.24 1.70 1.28
N VAL A 315 4.76 2.21 0.14
CA VAL A 315 4.16 1.37 -0.90
C VAL A 315 5.24 1.00 -1.92
N VAL A 316 6.12 0.12 -1.50
CA VAL A 316 7.07 -0.57 -2.37
C VAL A 316 6.46 -1.87 -2.88
N ALA A 317 6.96 -2.38 -4.01
CA ALA A 317 6.66 -3.74 -4.40
C ALA A 317 7.15 -4.66 -3.28
N ALA A 318 6.23 -5.24 -2.54
CA ALA A 318 6.55 -6.40 -1.74
C ALA A 318 6.21 -7.63 -2.57
N GLY A 319 7.06 -7.93 -3.54
CA GLY A 319 6.95 -9.20 -4.24
C GLY A 319 7.64 -10.29 -3.42
N PRO A 320 6.94 -11.26 -2.84
CA PRO A 320 7.48 -12.60 -2.81
C PRO A 320 7.55 -13.06 -4.27
N HIS A 321 8.77 -13.30 -4.77
CA HIS A 321 9.07 -13.77 -6.13
C HIS A 321 8.84 -12.77 -7.28
N SER A 322 9.60 -11.67 -7.30
CA SER A 322 10.00 -11.08 -8.58
C SER A 322 11.46 -11.49 -8.86
N TRP A 323 11.65 -12.33 -9.88
CA TRP A 323 12.93 -12.88 -10.34
C TRP A 323 13.98 -11.84 -10.77
N THR A 324 13.72 -10.55 -10.57
CA THR A 324 14.45 -9.46 -11.20
C THR A 324 14.86 -8.33 -10.28
N ILE A 325 14.18 -8.12 -9.15
CA ILE A 325 14.50 -6.99 -8.27
C ILE A 325 15.49 -7.41 -7.18
N ASP A 326 15.29 -8.58 -6.58
CA ASP A 326 16.14 -9.07 -5.46
C ASP A 326 17.08 -10.22 -5.86
N ALA A 327 16.99 -10.72 -7.10
CA ALA A 327 17.90 -11.76 -7.56
C ALA A 327 19.33 -11.22 -7.63
N GLN A 328 20.25 -11.84 -6.89
CA GLN A 328 21.63 -11.41 -6.89
C GLN A 328 22.29 -11.72 -8.23
N ARG A 329 22.87 -10.66 -8.81
CA ARG A 329 23.71 -10.72 -10.01
C ARG A 329 25.10 -11.17 -9.58
N ALA A 330 25.50 -12.37 -9.96
CA ALA A 330 26.85 -12.86 -9.69
C ALA A 330 27.65 -12.93 -10.99
N ASP A 331 28.77 -12.22 -10.99
CA ASP A 331 29.86 -12.35 -11.95
C ASP A 331 30.79 -13.46 -11.42
N LEU A 332 30.82 -14.60 -12.11
CA LEU A 332 31.56 -15.80 -11.71
C LEU A 332 32.90 -15.89 -12.43
N ASP A 333 33.06 -15.22 -13.58
CA ASP A 333 34.28 -15.22 -14.38
C ASP A 333 35.18 -13.99 -14.17
N GLY A 334 34.67 -12.94 -13.53
CA GLY A 334 35.36 -11.71 -13.17
C GLY A 334 35.45 -10.68 -14.30
N ASP A 335 34.64 -10.81 -15.36
CA ASP A 335 34.64 -9.88 -16.52
C ASP A 335 33.90 -8.55 -16.26
N GLY A 336 33.30 -8.40 -15.08
CA GLY A 336 32.51 -7.25 -14.67
C GLY A 336 31.05 -7.30 -15.11
N LYS A 337 30.59 -8.41 -15.69
CA LYS A 337 29.19 -8.65 -16.07
C LYS A 337 28.66 -9.87 -15.31
N PRO A 338 27.38 -9.86 -14.93
CA PRO A 338 26.79 -11.02 -14.27
C PRO A 338 26.60 -12.18 -15.24
N ASP A 339 27.03 -13.36 -14.82
CA ASP A 339 26.82 -14.64 -15.49
C ASP A 339 25.49 -15.28 -15.11
N VAL A 340 25.05 -15.04 -13.88
CA VAL A 340 23.86 -15.66 -13.30
C VAL A 340 23.04 -14.66 -12.48
N LEU A 341 21.74 -14.91 -12.43
CA LEU A 341 20.82 -14.38 -11.43
C LEU A 341 20.50 -15.52 -10.46
N VAL A 342 20.84 -15.34 -9.19
CA VAL A 342 20.54 -16.31 -8.12
C VAL A 342 19.33 -15.80 -7.35
N GLU A 343 18.32 -16.66 -7.16
CA GLU A 343 17.17 -16.30 -6.34
C GLU A 343 17.62 -16.10 -4.89
N ASP A 344 17.35 -14.90 -4.37
CA ASP A 344 17.48 -14.63 -2.96
C ASP A 344 16.25 -15.21 -2.25
N LEU A 345 16.43 -16.33 -1.56
CA LEU A 345 15.35 -17.01 -0.86
C LEU A 345 14.90 -16.15 0.33
N VAL A 346 13.61 -15.82 0.35
CA VAL A 346 13.05 -14.91 1.35
C VAL A 346 12.90 -15.62 2.70
N THR A 347 12.45 -16.89 2.74
CA THR A 347 12.37 -17.69 3.97
C THR A 347 12.23 -19.20 3.69
N PHE A 348 12.83 -20.05 4.53
CA PHE A 348 12.66 -21.52 4.52
C PHE A 348 11.66 -21.96 5.58
N ILE A 349 10.62 -22.72 5.23
CA ILE A 349 9.69 -23.29 6.23
C ILE A 349 10.12 -24.73 6.59
N PRO A 350 10.42 -25.04 7.87
CA PRO A 350 10.77 -26.39 8.31
C PRO A 350 9.73 -27.44 7.92
N GLY A 351 10.19 -28.53 7.32
CA GLY A 351 9.33 -29.60 6.79
C GLY A 351 8.75 -29.35 5.40
N GLU A 352 8.88 -28.14 4.84
CA GLU A 352 8.47 -27.85 3.45
C GLU A 352 9.65 -27.95 2.48
N PRO A 353 9.44 -28.40 1.23
CA PRO A 353 10.52 -28.44 0.23
C PRO A 353 11.05 -27.03 -0.10
N VAL A 354 12.35 -26.83 0.07
CA VAL A 354 13.03 -25.64 -0.47
C VAL A 354 13.50 -25.94 -1.87
N THR A 355 13.09 -25.09 -2.81
CA THR A 355 13.65 -25.07 -4.16
C THR A 355 14.47 -23.79 -4.31
N VAL A 356 15.75 -23.93 -4.59
CA VAL A 356 16.61 -22.81 -4.97
C VAL A 356 16.51 -22.67 -6.47
N HIS A 357 16.20 -21.47 -6.95
CA HIS A 357 16.19 -21.17 -8.37
C HIS A 357 17.38 -20.30 -8.79
N MET A 358 17.85 -20.51 -10.02
CA MET A 358 18.81 -19.62 -10.66
C MET A 358 18.52 -19.50 -12.16
N LYS A 359 18.92 -18.37 -12.75
CA LYS A 359 18.81 -18.12 -14.19
C LYS A 359 20.18 -17.73 -14.75
N PRO A 360 20.74 -18.49 -15.71
CA PRO A 360 21.95 -18.09 -16.40
C PRO A 360 21.67 -16.94 -17.38
N LEU A 361 22.64 -16.06 -17.56
CA LEU A 361 22.63 -14.94 -18.49
C LEU A 361 23.43 -15.23 -19.77
N GLY A 362 24.14 -16.38 -19.81
CA GLY A 362 24.85 -16.92 -20.97
C GLY A 362 24.57 -18.42 -21.22
N ALA A 363 25.10 -18.97 -22.30
CA ALA A 363 24.88 -20.37 -22.69
C ALA A 363 26.12 -21.25 -22.46
N GLY A 364 25.91 -22.50 -22.03
CA GLY A 364 26.94 -23.57 -22.09
C GLY A 364 27.64 -23.92 -20.78
N THR A 365 27.38 -23.20 -19.68
CA THR A 365 27.99 -23.45 -18.36
C THR A 365 27.11 -24.35 -17.50
N GLU A 366 27.71 -25.38 -16.89
CA GLU A 366 27.05 -26.17 -15.85
C GLU A 366 27.30 -25.57 -14.46
N PHE A 367 26.29 -25.63 -13.60
CA PHE A 367 26.35 -25.08 -12.25
C PHE A 367 26.02 -26.13 -11.18
N THR A 368 26.66 -26.00 -10.03
CA THR A 368 26.33 -26.73 -8.79
C THR A 368 25.88 -25.76 -7.70
N LEU A 369 25.05 -26.27 -6.80
CA LEU A 369 24.64 -25.58 -5.58
C LEU A 369 25.47 -26.11 -4.42
N LYS A 370 26.34 -25.29 -3.84
CA LYS A 370 26.98 -25.60 -2.56
C LYS A 370 26.08 -25.12 -1.43
N THR A 371 25.95 -25.95 -0.40
CA THR A 371 25.13 -25.65 0.78
C THR A 371 25.89 -26.00 2.05
N GLU A 372 25.63 -25.28 3.13
CA GLU A 372 25.99 -25.67 4.48
C GLU A 372 24.73 -25.62 5.37
N LEU A 373 24.33 -26.80 5.84
CA LEU A 373 23.10 -27.01 6.60
C LEU A 373 23.46 -27.65 7.93
N ASN A 374 23.21 -26.97 9.05
CA ASN A 374 23.60 -27.43 10.40
C ASN A 374 25.09 -27.84 10.48
N GLY A 375 25.98 -27.05 9.86
CA GLY A 375 27.43 -27.32 9.78
C GLY A 375 27.83 -28.42 8.80
N LYS A 376 26.88 -29.03 8.08
CA LYS A 376 27.15 -30.06 7.07
C LYS A 376 27.17 -29.45 5.68
N LYS A 377 28.33 -29.50 5.02
CA LYS A 377 28.51 -29.06 3.64
C LYS A 377 28.00 -30.11 2.65
N SER A 378 27.37 -29.68 1.56
CA SER A 378 26.86 -30.55 0.50
C SER A 378 26.89 -29.83 -0.85
N GLU A 379 27.03 -30.59 -1.93
CA GLU A 379 27.01 -30.09 -3.30
C GLU A 379 25.91 -30.81 -4.08
N LEU A 380 24.98 -30.03 -4.64
CA LEU A 380 23.79 -30.50 -5.33
C LEU A 380 23.85 -30.08 -6.80
N ARG A 381 23.35 -30.93 -7.70
CA ARG A 381 23.19 -30.57 -9.11
C ARG A 381 21.86 -29.87 -9.32
N PHE A 382 21.86 -28.83 -10.13
CA PHE A 382 20.64 -28.22 -10.61
C PHE A 382 19.98 -29.08 -11.69
N THR A 383 18.65 -29.07 -11.72
CA THR A 383 17.83 -29.60 -12.82
C THR A 383 17.30 -28.44 -13.64
N ARG A 384 17.48 -28.50 -14.97
CA ARG A 384 17.05 -27.43 -15.89
C ARG A 384 15.56 -27.56 -16.23
N SER A 385 14.84 -26.45 -16.16
CA SER A 385 13.43 -26.29 -16.54
C SER A 385 13.30 -25.00 -17.36
N GLY A 386 13.35 -25.10 -18.69
CA GLY A 386 13.39 -23.93 -19.56
C GLY A 386 14.69 -23.12 -19.40
N ASP A 387 14.54 -21.84 -19.08
CA ASP A 387 15.65 -20.92 -18.79
C ASP A 387 16.02 -20.86 -17.30
N GLU A 388 15.36 -21.67 -16.46
CA GLU A 388 15.59 -21.73 -15.02
C GLU A 388 16.25 -23.05 -14.62
N PHE A 389 17.10 -22.98 -13.61
CA PHE A 389 17.75 -24.12 -12.98
C PHE A 389 17.25 -24.22 -11.54
N THR A 390 16.87 -25.43 -11.13
CA THR A 390 16.24 -25.69 -9.82
C THR A 390 16.98 -26.78 -9.04
N ALA A 391 17.20 -26.56 -7.75
CA ALA A 391 17.78 -27.55 -6.85
C ALA A 391 16.93 -27.67 -5.60
N LYS A 392 16.60 -28.90 -5.20
CA LYS A 392 15.81 -29.17 -4.01
C LYS A 392 16.71 -29.57 -2.84
N LEU A 393 16.52 -28.92 -1.70
CA LEU A 393 17.26 -29.24 -0.48
C LEU A 393 16.60 -30.40 0.26
N ALA A 394 17.41 -31.33 0.77
CA ALA A 394 16.95 -32.54 1.45
C ALA A 394 16.85 -32.38 2.99
N ALA A 395 16.91 -31.16 3.52
CA ALA A 395 17.01 -30.94 4.96
C ALA A 395 15.64 -30.69 5.60
N THR A 396 15.39 -31.35 6.73
CA THR A 396 14.10 -31.27 7.42
C THR A 396 14.00 -30.04 8.32
N GLU A 397 15.09 -29.60 8.98
CA GLU A 397 15.04 -28.52 10.01
C GLU A 397 16.36 -27.74 10.27
N PRO A 398 17.12 -27.24 9.28
CA PRO A 398 18.24 -26.35 9.58
C PRO A 398 17.79 -24.97 10.08
N ARG A 399 18.47 -24.43 11.09
CA ARG A 399 18.24 -23.02 11.52
C ARG A 399 18.66 -22.05 10.42
N TRP A 400 19.79 -22.34 9.78
CA TRP A 400 20.40 -21.54 8.73
C TRP A 400 20.64 -22.38 7.49
N ILE A 401 20.34 -21.80 6.33
CA ILE A 401 20.70 -22.35 5.04
C ILE A 401 21.71 -21.39 4.43
N HIS A 402 23.00 -21.77 4.45
CA HIS A 402 24.04 -21.09 3.71
C HIS A 402 24.14 -21.76 2.33
N TYR A 403 24.19 -20.97 1.27
CA TYR A 403 24.32 -21.51 -0.08
C TYR A 403 25.06 -20.57 -1.03
N SER A 404 25.71 -21.17 -2.04
CA SER A 404 26.35 -20.48 -3.15
C SER A 404 26.14 -21.26 -4.44
N VAL A 405 25.98 -20.53 -5.55
CA VAL A 405 25.95 -21.11 -6.89
C VAL A 405 27.35 -21.09 -7.45
N CYS A 406 27.86 -22.25 -7.87
CA CYS A 406 29.22 -22.40 -8.36
C CYS A 406 29.24 -22.94 -9.78
N VAL A 407 30.28 -22.61 -10.54
CA VAL A 407 30.55 -23.27 -11.82
C VAL A 407 31.05 -24.69 -11.53
N THR A 408 30.39 -25.70 -12.11
CA THR A 408 30.67 -27.12 -11.86
C THR A 408 32.15 -27.44 -12.06
N GLY A 409 32.75 -28.10 -11.07
CA GLY A 409 34.15 -28.52 -11.14
C GLY A 409 35.19 -27.41 -10.91
N THR A 410 34.75 -26.22 -10.51
CA THR A 410 35.64 -25.08 -10.21
C THR A 410 35.48 -24.58 -8.77
N ALA A 411 36.33 -23.62 -8.38
CA ALA A 411 36.20 -22.88 -7.14
C ALA A 411 35.38 -21.58 -7.29
N GLN A 412 34.97 -21.21 -8.51
CA GLN A 412 34.23 -19.97 -8.77
C GLN A 412 32.78 -20.13 -8.30
N CYS A 413 32.36 -19.25 -7.38
CA CYS A 413 31.04 -19.27 -6.76
C CYS A 413 30.52 -17.85 -6.60
N SER A 414 29.19 -17.71 -6.55
CA SER A 414 28.54 -16.50 -6.08
C SER A 414 28.95 -16.21 -4.63
N PRO A 415 28.77 -14.96 -4.14
CA PRO A 415 28.77 -14.70 -2.70
C PRO A 415 27.88 -15.70 -1.95
N GLU A 416 28.24 -15.97 -0.70
CA GLU A 416 27.40 -16.78 0.17
C GLU A 416 26.10 -16.04 0.48
N LEU A 417 24.99 -16.75 0.28
CA LEU A 417 23.65 -16.32 0.63
C LEU A 417 23.20 -17.09 1.86
N VAL A 418 22.50 -16.41 2.77
CA VAL A 418 21.99 -17.01 4.01
C VAL A 418 20.47 -16.82 4.10
N VAL A 419 19.79 -17.85 4.58
CA VAL A 419 18.34 -17.86 4.85
C VAL A 419 18.10 -18.36 6.27
N ALA A 420 17.21 -17.69 6.99
CA ALA A 420 16.76 -18.09 8.32
C ALA A 420 15.42 -18.83 8.27
N SER A 421 15.21 -19.77 9.21
CA SER A 421 13.90 -20.41 9.43
C SER A 421 12.96 -19.52 10.26
N PRO A 422 11.64 -19.49 9.99
CA PRO A 422 10.65 -18.71 10.74
C PRO A 422 10.78 -18.90 12.25
N THR A 423 10.56 -17.81 12.98
CA THR A 423 10.39 -17.80 14.44
C THR A 423 9.13 -18.53 14.88
N THR A 424 8.15 -18.64 13.96
CA THR A 424 6.88 -19.31 14.19
C THR A 424 6.92 -20.79 13.80
N THR A 425 5.96 -21.56 14.30
CA THR A 425 5.80 -22.96 13.88
C THR A 425 5.40 -23.06 12.40
N ASN A 426 5.62 -24.24 11.79
CA ASN A 426 5.17 -24.51 10.42
C ASN A 426 3.67 -24.18 10.24
N ALA A 427 2.81 -24.51 11.21
CA ALA A 427 1.39 -24.24 11.11
C ALA A 427 1.04 -22.74 10.91
N TYR A 428 1.79 -21.82 11.53
CA TYR A 428 1.63 -20.39 11.25
C TYR A 428 2.23 -20.02 9.90
N ALA A 429 3.44 -20.50 9.60
CA ALA A 429 4.16 -20.18 8.37
C ALA A 429 3.42 -20.63 7.09
N THR A 430 2.71 -21.77 7.13
CA THR A 430 1.87 -22.27 6.03
C THR A 430 0.44 -21.76 6.07
N GLY A 431 0.10 -20.90 7.05
CA GLY A 431 -1.21 -20.30 7.19
C GLY A 431 -2.32 -21.27 7.64
N GLN A 432 -1.96 -22.46 8.14
CA GLN A 432 -2.90 -23.40 8.78
C GLN A 432 -3.50 -22.81 10.06
N VAL A 433 -2.72 -22.02 10.79
CA VAL A 433 -3.15 -21.22 11.93
C VAL A 433 -2.86 -19.75 11.63
N LYS A 434 -3.79 -18.87 11.99
CA LYS A 434 -3.65 -17.42 11.84
C LYS A 434 -3.24 -16.80 13.17
N PHE A 435 -2.14 -16.05 13.18
CA PHE A 435 -1.71 -15.34 14.39
C PHE A 435 -2.56 -14.10 14.65
N VAL A 436 -2.91 -13.38 13.57
CA VAL A 436 -3.90 -12.31 13.55
C VAL A 436 -4.87 -12.53 12.38
N PRO A 437 -6.07 -11.90 12.39
CA PRO A 437 -7.01 -11.98 11.27
C PRO A 437 -6.34 -11.63 9.92
N ALA A 438 -6.79 -12.25 8.83
CA ALA A 438 -6.20 -12.01 7.50
C ALA A 438 -6.43 -10.59 6.98
N ASP A 439 -7.40 -9.88 7.55
CA ASP A 439 -7.73 -8.49 7.31
C ASP A 439 -7.12 -7.53 8.34
N PHE A 440 -6.25 -8.03 9.23
CA PHE A 440 -5.62 -7.21 10.24
C PHE A 440 -4.62 -6.23 9.64
N MET A 441 -4.91 -4.94 9.79
CA MET A 441 -3.97 -3.85 9.54
C MET A 441 -3.12 -3.61 10.78
N VAL A 442 -1.81 -3.77 10.62
CA VAL A 442 -0.88 -3.56 11.73
C VAL A 442 -0.97 -2.11 12.21
N PRO A 443 -1.24 -1.86 13.50
CA PRO A 443 -1.35 -0.51 14.01
C PRO A 443 0.01 0.22 13.96
N PRO A 444 0.03 1.56 13.81
CA PRO A 444 1.25 2.32 13.98
C PRO A 444 1.84 2.06 15.39
N PRO A 445 3.16 1.89 15.53
CA PRO A 445 3.82 1.80 16.83
C PRO A 445 3.52 3.02 17.72
N PRO A 446 3.61 2.88 19.06
CA PRO A 446 3.41 4.02 19.95
C PRO A 446 4.54 5.04 19.76
N SER A 447 4.19 6.33 19.87
CA SER A 447 5.20 7.40 19.93
C SER A 447 5.90 7.34 21.29
N VAL A 448 7.21 7.15 21.28
CA VAL A 448 8.06 7.11 22.47
C VAL A 448 9.20 8.08 22.23
N GLY A 449 9.20 9.22 22.92
CA GLY A 449 10.20 10.28 22.71
C GLY A 449 10.31 10.72 21.25
N GLU A 450 11.53 11.00 20.81
CA GLU A 450 11.85 11.29 19.41
C GLU A 450 12.33 10.05 18.63
N TYR A 451 12.15 8.84 19.18
CA TYR A 451 12.59 7.60 18.53
C TYR A 451 11.71 7.23 17.34
N THR A 452 12.32 6.62 16.33
CA THR A 452 11.65 6.13 15.12
C THR A 452 11.52 4.61 15.15
N TRP A 453 10.54 4.07 14.45
CA TRP A 453 10.28 2.63 14.40
C TRP A 453 10.35 2.14 12.97
N ASN A 454 11.13 1.08 12.76
CA ASN A 454 11.28 0.41 11.48
C ASN A 454 10.89 -1.06 11.65
N ILE A 455 10.35 -1.67 10.61
CA ILE A 455 10.29 -3.13 10.56
C ILE A 455 11.74 -3.62 10.59
N LEU A 456 12.01 -4.73 11.28
CA LEU A 456 13.31 -5.41 11.14
C LEU A 456 13.38 -6.00 9.73
N GLU A 457 13.98 -5.24 8.83
CA GLU A 457 14.14 -5.57 7.41
C GLU A 457 15.51 -5.11 6.87
N PRO A 458 15.97 -5.65 5.72
CA PRO A 458 17.34 -5.45 5.24
C PRO A 458 17.83 -4.01 5.12
N GLU A 459 16.93 -3.04 4.99
CA GLU A 459 17.21 -1.60 4.88
C GLU A 459 17.82 -1.02 6.15
N ILE A 460 17.66 -1.68 7.30
CA ILE A 460 18.28 -1.29 8.57
C ILE A 460 19.38 -2.27 9.01
N LEU A 461 19.94 -3.08 8.10
CA LEU A 461 20.97 -4.08 8.39
C LEU A 461 22.16 -3.51 9.15
N ASP A 462 22.63 -2.33 8.78
CA ASP A 462 23.81 -1.74 9.44
C ASP A 462 23.51 -1.36 10.89
N GLN A 463 22.30 -0.87 11.16
CA GLN A 463 21.82 -0.51 12.48
C GLN A 463 21.57 -1.75 13.36
N ASP A 464 20.83 -2.74 12.86
CA ASP A 464 20.49 -3.96 13.60
C ASP A 464 21.75 -4.78 13.93
N TYR A 465 22.63 -4.98 12.95
CA TYR A 465 23.90 -5.69 13.16
C TYR A 465 24.75 -5.02 14.25
N ALA A 466 24.82 -3.69 14.26
CA ALA A 466 25.54 -2.95 15.29
C ALA A 466 24.87 -3.09 16.67
N ALA A 467 23.54 -3.08 16.72
CA ALA A 467 22.77 -3.25 17.95
C ALA A 467 22.96 -4.67 18.56
N LEU A 468 22.95 -5.72 17.74
CA LEU A 468 23.11 -7.11 18.19
C LEU A 468 24.46 -7.38 18.86
N ILE A 469 25.50 -6.63 18.50
CA ILE A 469 26.84 -6.72 19.11
C ILE A 469 26.86 -6.04 20.50
N HIS A 470 25.97 -5.08 20.75
CA HIS A 470 25.93 -4.24 21.96
C HIS A 470 24.64 -4.43 22.80
N VAL A 471 24.09 -5.64 22.79
CA VAL A 471 22.91 -5.99 23.59
C VAL A 471 23.21 -5.89 25.09
N ALA A 472 22.39 -5.12 25.81
CA ALA A 472 22.52 -4.90 27.23
C ALA A 472 22.41 -6.19 28.04
N GLY A 473 23.17 -6.25 29.13
CA GLY A 473 23.14 -7.38 30.07
C GLY A 473 23.87 -8.64 29.58
N ARG A 474 24.55 -8.59 28.42
CA ARG A 474 25.44 -9.66 27.97
C ARG A 474 26.89 -9.38 28.37
N SER A 475 27.58 -10.43 28.81
CA SER A 475 29.02 -10.36 29.13
C SER A 475 29.91 -10.39 27.89
N GLU A 476 29.40 -10.89 26.77
CA GLU A 476 30.12 -11.03 25.51
C GLU A 476 29.20 -10.66 24.33
N PRO A 477 29.73 -10.06 23.25
CA PRO A 477 28.96 -9.75 22.06
C PRO A 477 28.31 -10.98 21.43
N MET A 478 27.18 -10.76 20.74
CA MET A 478 26.57 -11.82 19.95
C MET A 478 27.51 -12.25 18.81
N LYS A 479 27.80 -13.56 18.74
CA LYS A 479 28.59 -14.14 17.65
C LYS A 479 27.68 -14.45 16.47
N ILE A 480 27.38 -13.43 15.66
CA ILE A 480 26.59 -13.52 14.44
C ILE A 480 27.37 -12.89 13.29
N ALA A 481 27.36 -13.53 12.12
CA ALA A 481 27.91 -12.93 10.91
C ALA A 481 26.89 -11.96 10.29
N LYS A 482 27.35 -10.86 9.69
CA LYS A 482 26.45 -9.89 9.04
C LYS A 482 25.54 -10.51 7.97
N GLY A 483 26.00 -11.56 7.29
CA GLY A 483 25.18 -12.32 6.34
C GLY A 483 24.05 -13.12 7.01
N GLU A 484 24.28 -13.66 8.20
CA GLU A 484 23.23 -14.33 9.00
C GLU A 484 22.19 -13.31 9.47
N ASP A 485 22.63 -12.13 9.89
CA ASP A 485 21.74 -11.04 10.31
C ASP A 485 20.86 -10.53 9.15
N TYR A 486 21.44 -10.34 7.97
CA TYR A 486 20.68 -10.10 6.73
C TYR A 486 19.65 -11.21 6.46
N GLY A 487 20.00 -12.47 6.75
CA GLY A 487 19.07 -13.60 6.73
C GLY A 487 17.91 -13.48 7.74
N GLU A 488 18.17 -12.99 8.95
CA GLU A 488 17.12 -12.72 9.97
C GLU A 488 16.20 -11.59 9.54
N LEU A 489 16.75 -10.49 9.02
CA LEU A 489 15.98 -9.33 8.56
C LEU A 489 15.08 -9.68 7.37
N LYS A 490 15.55 -10.50 6.43
CA LYS A 490 14.70 -11.06 5.36
C LYS A 490 13.56 -11.90 5.91
N ARG A 491 13.85 -12.73 6.92
CA ARG A 491 12.83 -13.54 7.60
C ARG A 491 11.83 -12.68 8.36
N HIS A 492 12.26 -11.67 9.10
CA HIS A 492 11.38 -10.77 9.84
C HIS A 492 10.48 -9.98 8.91
N ARG A 493 11.03 -9.45 7.81
CA ARG A 493 10.25 -8.93 6.70
C ARG A 493 9.20 -9.96 6.29
N TRP A 494 9.59 -11.17 5.89
CA TRP A 494 8.68 -12.26 5.46
C TRP A 494 7.55 -12.54 6.46
N GLU A 495 7.87 -12.66 7.75
CA GLU A 495 6.89 -12.92 8.81
C GLU A 495 5.88 -11.78 8.94
N PHE A 496 6.36 -10.55 8.80
CA PHE A 496 5.51 -9.37 8.76
C PHE A 496 4.54 -9.44 7.55
N GLN A 497 5.06 -9.84 6.38
CA GLN A 497 4.28 -10.01 5.15
C GLN A 497 3.14 -11.03 5.32
N HIS A 498 3.41 -12.10 6.06
CA HIS A 498 2.52 -13.24 6.22
C HIS A 498 1.68 -13.16 7.49
N LEU A 499 1.78 -12.05 8.25
CA LEU A 499 1.06 -11.84 9.50
C LEU A 499 1.33 -12.96 10.53
N THR A 500 2.54 -13.51 10.55
CA THR A 500 2.92 -14.62 11.43
C THR A 500 3.72 -14.16 12.65
N SER A 501 4.51 -13.09 12.51
CA SER A 501 5.21 -12.42 13.60
C SER A 501 5.49 -10.97 13.22
N PHE A 502 5.72 -10.11 14.21
CA PHE A 502 6.01 -8.69 13.99
C PHE A 502 7.26 -8.30 14.77
N ALA A 503 8.25 -7.77 14.07
CA ALA A 503 9.54 -7.43 14.61
C ALA A 503 9.91 -6.02 14.18
N TYR A 504 10.34 -5.20 15.14
CA TYR A 504 10.65 -3.80 14.93
C TYR A 504 12.00 -3.44 15.53
N GLY A 505 12.75 -2.60 14.83
CA GLY A 505 13.86 -1.84 15.38
C GLY A 505 13.38 -0.46 15.84
N VAL A 506 13.82 -0.03 17.01
CA VAL A 506 13.61 1.31 17.57
C VAL A 506 14.91 2.08 17.41
N LEU A 507 14.88 3.09 16.55
CA LEU A 507 16.06 3.85 16.16
C LEU A 507 16.04 5.25 16.78
N THR A 508 17.20 5.86 16.88
CA THR A 508 17.36 7.29 17.21
C THR A 508 16.55 8.17 16.26
N ALA A 509 16.29 9.42 16.67
CA ALA A 509 15.50 10.37 15.89
C ALA A 509 16.04 10.61 14.46
N ASP A 510 17.35 10.53 14.29
CA ASP A 510 18.03 10.66 13.00
C ASP A 510 18.18 9.33 12.23
N GLY A 511 17.71 8.21 12.80
CA GLY A 511 17.75 6.89 12.18
C GLY A 511 19.16 6.27 12.08
N THR A 512 20.13 6.82 12.80
CA THR A 512 21.54 6.38 12.68
C THR A 512 21.89 5.18 13.54
N GLU A 513 21.22 5.00 14.68
CA GLU A 513 21.49 3.90 15.60
C GLU A 513 20.20 3.23 16.07
N GLU A 514 20.21 1.90 16.13
CA GLU A 514 19.16 1.12 16.79
C GLU A 514 19.47 0.97 18.28
N VAL A 515 18.49 1.31 19.13
CA VAL A 515 18.61 1.31 20.59
C VAL A 515 17.79 0.20 21.26
N ALA A 516 16.82 -0.37 20.55
CA ALA A 516 16.03 -1.50 21.04
C ALA A 516 15.36 -2.26 19.89
N CYS A 517 15.07 -3.54 20.10
CA CYS A 517 14.21 -4.33 19.24
C CYS A 517 12.92 -4.69 19.98
N VAL A 518 11.79 -4.75 19.29
CA VAL A 518 10.50 -5.20 19.83
C VAL A 518 9.95 -6.33 18.98
N TYR A 519 9.69 -7.48 19.60
CA TYR A 519 9.19 -8.68 18.93
C TYR A 519 7.83 -9.09 19.48
N ILE A 520 6.85 -9.26 18.61
CA ILE A 520 5.50 -9.73 18.92
C ILE A 520 5.29 -11.07 18.19
N ASN A 521 5.41 -12.17 18.94
CA ASN A 521 5.37 -13.52 18.40
C ASN A 521 4.14 -14.29 18.91
N PRO A 522 3.66 -15.33 18.20
CA PRO A 522 2.79 -16.34 18.77
C PRO A 522 3.38 -16.89 20.07
N SER A 523 2.57 -16.97 21.12
CA SER A 523 3.05 -17.46 22.42
C SER A 523 3.27 -18.96 22.40
N LYS A 524 4.38 -19.41 23.01
CA LYS A 524 4.58 -20.82 23.37
C LYS A 524 4.03 -21.17 24.76
N LYS A 525 3.69 -20.16 25.57
CA LYS A 525 3.12 -20.33 26.92
C LYS A 525 1.63 -20.62 26.80
N GLU A 526 1.18 -21.70 27.44
CA GLU A 526 -0.20 -22.18 27.35
C GLU A 526 -1.23 -21.10 27.75
N GLY A 527 -2.25 -20.97 26.90
CA GLY A 527 -3.34 -20.02 27.01
C GLY A 527 -3.00 -18.56 26.68
N TYR A 528 -1.73 -18.19 26.49
CA TYR A 528 -1.40 -16.85 26.00
C TYR A 528 -1.48 -16.83 24.47
N ASP A 529 -1.94 -15.73 23.90
CA ASP A 529 -2.07 -15.57 22.45
C ASP A 529 -0.73 -15.13 21.85
N ALA A 530 -0.08 -14.17 22.50
CA ALA A 530 1.17 -13.57 22.04
C ALA A 530 2.21 -13.47 23.17
N THR A 531 3.48 -13.46 22.77
CA THR A 531 4.62 -13.12 23.62
C THR A 531 5.29 -11.88 23.04
N VAL A 532 5.41 -10.83 23.84
CA VAL A 532 6.11 -9.59 23.49
C VAL A 532 7.44 -9.55 24.21
N ARG A 533 8.53 -9.42 23.45
CA ARG A 533 9.90 -9.31 23.97
C ARG A 533 10.53 -8.01 23.53
N LEU A 534 11.21 -7.35 24.46
CA LEU A 534 12.04 -6.19 24.19
C LEU A 534 13.50 -6.63 24.35
N LEU A 535 14.33 -6.24 23.39
CA LEU A 535 15.79 -6.35 23.48
C LEU A 535 16.34 -4.93 23.50
N MET A 536 17.25 -4.61 24.41
CA MET A 536 17.84 -3.27 24.52
C MET A 536 19.32 -3.32 24.22
N THR A 537 19.85 -2.26 23.63
CA THR A 537 21.30 -2.03 23.61
C THR A 537 21.75 -1.36 24.91
N ASP A 538 23.05 -1.42 25.21
CA ASP A 538 23.62 -0.70 26.36
C ASP A 538 23.24 0.80 26.33
N ARG A 539 23.20 1.40 25.14
CA ARG A 539 22.78 2.78 24.95
C ARG A 539 21.32 2.99 25.38
N GLY A 540 20.40 2.17 24.90
CA GLY A 540 18.98 2.28 25.25
C GLY A 540 18.73 2.17 26.76
N VAL A 541 19.44 1.27 27.43
CA VAL A 541 19.40 1.15 28.91
C VAL A 541 19.95 2.40 29.59
N ASN A 542 21.10 2.91 29.13
CA ASN A 542 21.73 4.11 29.71
C ASN A 542 20.89 5.39 29.52
N GLU A 543 20.10 5.46 28.45
CA GLU A 543 19.14 6.54 28.21
C GLU A 543 17.83 6.39 29.01
N GLY A 544 17.66 5.29 29.75
CA GLY A 544 16.46 5.03 30.55
C GLY A 544 15.22 4.68 29.72
N LEU A 545 15.41 4.20 28.49
CA LEU A 545 14.33 3.93 27.54
C LEU A 545 13.45 2.75 27.96
N GLU A 546 14.02 1.74 28.60
CA GLU A 546 13.36 0.46 28.87
C GLU A 546 11.99 0.55 29.57
N PRO A 547 11.83 1.21 30.73
CA PRO A 547 10.53 1.31 31.39
C PRO A 547 9.49 2.06 30.54
N VAL A 548 9.92 3.13 29.84
CA VAL A 548 9.02 3.94 29.01
C VAL A 548 8.56 3.16 27.78
N LEU A 549 9.48 2.47 27.12
CA LEU A 549 9.17 1.65 25.95
C LEU A 549 8.24 0.50 26.33
N LEU A 550 8.53 -0.21 27.43
CA LEU A 550 7.72 -1.34 27.90
C LEU A 550 6.29 -0.92 28.23
N GLU A 551 6.10 0.18 28.95
CA GLU A 551 4.77 0.69 29.30
C GLU A 551 3.96 1.05 28.03
N ASN A 552 4.57 1.78 27.10
CA ASN A 552 3.92 2.18 25.85
C ASN A 552 3.59 0.99 24.95
N VAL A 553 4.50 0.03 24.82
CA VAL A 553 4.27 -1.21 24.05
C VAL A 553 3.16 -2.04 24.69
N ARG A 554 3.11 -2.14 26.02
CA ARG A 554 2.06 -2.86 26.73
C ARG A 554 0.69 -2.28 26.46
N GLU A 555 0.54 -0.97 26.60
CA GLU A 555 -0.75 -0.31 26.34
C GLU A 555 -1.11 -0.37 24.84
N TRP A 556 -0.13 -0.22 23.94
CA TRP A 556 -0.34 -0.35 22.51
C TRP A 556 -0.84 -1.74 22.12
N VAL A 557 -0.18 -2.81 22.59
CA VAL A 557 -0.60 -4.19 22.32
C VAL A 557 -1.98 -4.45 22.91
N LYS A 558 -2.22 -4.05 24.15
CA LYS A 558 -3.52 -4.23 24.81
C LYS A 558 -4.68 -3.51 24.10
N THR A 559 -4.45 -2.33 23.52
CA THR A 559 -5.52 -1.48 22.97
C THR A 559 -5.69 -1.56 21.46
N ARG A 560 -4.64 -1.91 20.72
CA ARG A 560 -4.62 -1.86 19.25
C ARG A 560 -4.50 -3.21 18.57
N TRP A 561 -4.09 -4.25 19.29
CA TRP A 561 -3.93 -5.61 18.75
C TRP A 561 -5.10 -6.52 19.13
N PRO A 562 -5.36 -7.61 18.38
CA PRO A 562 -6.53 -8.46 18.61
C PRO A 562 -6.32 -9.49 19.74
N PHE A 563 -5.23 -9.38 20.51
CA PHE A 563 -4.87 -10.36 21.53
C PHE A 563 -5.65 -10.14 22.82
N THR A 564 -6.04 -11.23 23.47
CA THR A 564 -6.73 -11.21 24.77
C THR A 564 -5.72 -11.37 25.92
N ARG A 565 -4.74 -12.26 25.78
CA ARG A 565 -3.71 -12.51 26.79
C ARG A 565 -2.31 -12.45 26.17
N VAL A 566 -1.46 -11.58 26.70
CA VAL A 566 -0.10 -11.34 26.19
C VAL A 566 0.92 -11.54 27.30
N ALA A 567 1.94 -12.33 27.01
CA ALA A 567 3.06 -12.60 27.92
C ALA A 567 4.20 -11.61 27.66
N PHE A 568 4.80 -11.10 28.74
CA PHE A 568 6.00 -10.26 28.72
C PHE A 568 7.08 -10.97 29.55
N PRO A 569 8.01 -11.71 28.90
CA PRO A 569 9.07 -12.43 29.61
C PRO A 569 10.01 -11.47 30.36
N GLY A 570 10.40 -11.83 31.59
CA GLY A 570 11.27 -11.01 32.45
C GLY A 570 10.60 -10.44 33.71
N GLU A 571 9.27 -10.44 33.79
CA GLU A 571 8.52 -9.97 34.98
C GLU A 571 7.92 -11.09 35.83
N GLU A 572 7.56 -12.22 35.23
CA GLU A 572 7.11 -13.41 35.94
C GLU A 572 8.31 -14.35 36.05
N GLY A 573 9.07 -14.29 37.16
CA GLY A 573 10.26 -15.09 37.36
C GLY A 573 10.03 -16.58 37.05
N GLN A 574 10.51 -17.03 35.89
CA GLN A 574 10.71 -18.42 35.48
C GLN A 574 11.63 -18.49 34.27
#